data_AF-A0ABD1ICQ4-F1
#
_entry.id   AF-A0ABD1ICQ4-F1
#
_cell.length_a   1.000
_cell.length_b   1.000
_cell.length_c   1.000
_cell.angle_alpha   90.00
_cell.angle_beta   90.00
_cell.angle_gamma   90.00
#
_symmetry.space_group_name_H-M   'P 1'
#
loop_
_entity.id
_entity.type
_entity.pdbx_description
1 polymer ?
#
loop_
_entity_poly.entity_id
_entity_poly.type
_entity_poly.pdbx_seq_one_letter_code
_entity_poly.pdbx_strand_id
1 'polypeptide(L)'
;MGETKYTSAVDMWSVGCIMAELVLGTVLFPGKSEIQQLGYIHFFVGHALQAMLCNSTPLLSGSGVDLLLSLLALDPNHRITANEALRHPWFLEL
;
A
#
# COMPACT_ATOMS: atom_id res chain seq x y z
N MET A 1 -20.07 17.93 -6.37
CA MET A 1 -18.74 18.26 -6.91
C MET A 1 -17.94 16.97 -6.93
N GLY A 2 -17.97 16.27 -8.06
CA GLY A 2 -17.24 15.02 -8.26
C GLY A 2 -15.89 15.34 -8.87
N GLU A 3 -14.85 15.28 -8.06
CA GLU A 3 -13.47 15.22 -8.54
C GLU A 3 -13.28 13.85 -9.22
N THR A 4 -13.12 13.85 -10.54
CA THR A 4 -12.92 12.66 -11.38
C THR A 4 -11.60 11.93 -11.12
N LYS A 5 -10.82 12.38 -10.12
CA LYS A 5 -9.54 11.78 -9.69
C LYS A 5 -9.67 10.76 -8.56
N TYR A 6 -10.82 10.69 -7.90
CA TYR A 6 -10.99 9.83 -6.72
C TYR A 6 -10.99 8.32 -7.05
N THR A 7 -11.44 7.92 -8.24
CA THR A 7 -11.62 6.48 -8.56
C THR A 7 -10.29 5.76 -8.68
N SER A 8 -9.38 6.28 -9.50
CA SER A 8 -8.08 5.63 -9.74
C SER A 8 -7.22 5.57 -8.49
N ALA A 9 -7.22 6.62 -7.66
CA ALA A 9 -6.44 6.60 -6.42
C ALA A 9 -6.99 5.55 -5.42
N VAL A 10 -8.31 5.39 -5.32
CA VAL A 10 -8.94 4.37 -4.44
C VAL A 10 -8.64 2.96 -4.93
N ASP A 11 -8.61 2.73 -6.24
CA ASP A 11 -8.21 1.45 -6.82
C ASP A 11 -6.75 1.10 -6.46
N MET A 12 -5.83 2.08 -6.54
CA MET A 12 -4.42 1.87 -6.19
C MET A 12 -4.21 1.53 -4.71
N TRP A 13 -5.06 2.05 -3.82
CA TRP A 13 -5.06 1.64 -2.40
C TRP A 13 -5.39 0.16 -2.23
N SER A 14 -6.40 -0.30 -2.96
CA SER A 14 -6.84 -1.70 -2.94
C SER A 14 -5.74 -2.63 -3.46
N VAL A 15 -4.99 -2.20 -4.50
CA VAL A 15 -3.79 -2.90 -5.00
C VAL A 15 -2.72 -3.00 -3.92
N GLY A 16 -2.47 -1.93 -3.16
CA GLY A 16 -1.53 -1.95 -2.03
C GLY A 16 -1.92 -2.97 -0.96
N CYS A 17 -3.21 -3.05 -0.59
CA CYS A 17 -3.70 -4.06 0.34
C CYS A 17 -3.49 -5.49 -0.19
N ILE A 18 -3.84 -5.77 -1.45
CA ILE A 18 -3.66 -7.10 -2.06
C ILE A 18 -2.18 -7.48 -2.10
N MET A 19 -1.31 -6.55 -2.51
CA MET A 19 0.13 -6.77 -2.56
C MET A 19 0.68 -7.09 -1.15
N ALA A 20 0.26 -6.34 -0.13
CA ALA A 20 0.66 -6.63 1.24
C ALA A 20 0.19 -8.02 1.68
N GLU A 21 -1.05 -8.41 1.38
CA GLU A 21 -1.58 -9.74 1.72
C GLU A 21 -0.82 -10.87 1.03
N LEU A 22 -0.45 -10.69 -0.23
CA LEU A 22 0.37 -11.65 -0.98
C LEU A 22 1.77 -11.80 -0.37
N VAL A 23 2.36 -10.70 0.09
CA VAL A 23 3.69 -10.68 0.71
C VAL A 23 3.65 -11.29 2.11
N LEU A 24 2.67 -10.90 2.94
CA LEU A 24 2.53 -11.32 4.33
C LEU A 24 1.93 -12.73 4.47
N GLY A 25 1.31 -13.28 3.42
CA GLY A 25 0.58 -14.55 3.43
C GLY A 25 -0.61 -14.57 4.39
N THR A 26 -0.97 -13.41 4.92
CA THR A 26 -2.01 -13.19 5.93
C THR A 26 -2.76 -11.91 5.59
N VAL A 27 -4.06 -11.88 5.89
CA VAL A 27 -4.91 -10.71 5.64
C VAL A 27 -4.38 -9.50 6.43
N LEU A 28 -3.98 -8.44 5.73
CA LEU A 28 -3.42 -7.21 6.32
C LEU A 28 -4.49 -6.49 7.16
N PHE A 29 -5.74 -6.54 6.72
CA PHE A 29 -6.89 -5.96 7.41
C PHE A 29 -8.04 -6.96 7.49
N PRO A 30 -8.07 -7.86 8.49
CA PRO A 30 -9.20 -8.75 8.71
C PRO A 30 -10.42 -7.90 9.08
N GLY A 31 -11.39 -7.80 8.16
CA GLY A 31 -12.42 -6.76 8.10
C GLY A 31 -13.07 -6.38 9.44
N LYS A 32 -12.85 -5.14 9.89
CA LYS A 32 -13.55 -4.48 11.00
C LYS A 32 -13.56 -2.95 10.81
N SER A 33 -14.65 -2.42 10.23
CA SER A 33 -15.09 -1.01 10.18
C SER A 33 -14.21 0.08 9.52
N GLU A 34 -14.81 0.78 8.56
CA GLU A 34 -14.25 1.87 7.72
C GLU A 34 -13.63 3.04 8.52
N ILE A 35 -14.24 3.43 9.64
CA ILE A 35 -13.82 4.60 10.43
C ILE A 35 -12.64 4.26 11.36
N GLN A 36 -12.59 3.03 11.89
CA GLN A 36 -11.43 2.57 12.65
C GLN A 36 -10.25 2.26 11.72
N GLN A 37 -10.52 1.73 10.52
CA GLN A 37 -9.51 1.55 9.47
C GLN A 37 -8.75 2.86 9.17
N LEU A 38 -9.44 3.99 8.98
CA LEU A 38 -8.76 5.26 8.67
C LEU A 38 -7.79 5.73 9.78
N GLY A 39 -8.19 5.58 11.06
CA GLY A 39 -7.36 5.95 12.20
C GLY A 39 -6.16 5.03 12.40
N TYR A 40 -6.33 3.73 12.19
CA TYR A 40 -5.23 2.77 12.23
C TYR A 40 -4.30 2.94 11.03
N ILE A 41 -4.81 3.13 9.82
CA ILE A 41 -4.02 3.36 8.60
C ILE A 41 -3.05 4.54 8.78
N HIS A 42 -3.53 5.66 9.33
CA HIS A 42 -2.71 6.85 9.55
C HIS A 42 -1.52 6.58 10.50
N PHE A 43 -1.71 5.72 11.50
CA PHE A 43 -0.67 5.36 12.46
C PHE A 43 0.18 4.16 11.99
N PHE A 44 -0.41 3.25 11.21
CA PHE A 44 0.16 1.97 10.82
C PHE A 44 1.05 2.08 9.59
N VAL A 45 0.67 2.85 8.57
CA VAL A 45 1.47 3.02 7.34
C VAL A 45 2.82 3.68 7.64
N GLY A 46 2.88 4.61 8.58
CA GLY A 46 4.10 5.38 8.85
C GLY A 46 5.13 4.73 9.79
N HIS A 47 4.76 3.72 10.58
CA HIS A 47 5.68 3.16 11.59
C HIS A 47 5.56 1.64 11.76
N ALA A 48 4.33 1.12 11.82
CA ALA A 48 4.11 -0.30 12.08
C ALA A 48 4.29 -1.17 10.83
N LEU A 49 3.89 -0.68 9.65
CA LEU A 49 3.99 -1.42 8.40
C LEU A 49 5.44 -1.70 8.03
N GLN A 50 6.33 -0.71 8.15
CA GLN A 50 7.75 -0.87 7.85
C GLN A 50 8.41 -1.88 8.80
N ALA A 51 8.09 -1.83 10.10
CA ALA A 51 8.59 -2.80 11.08
C ALA A 51 8.04 -4.23 10.84
N MET A 52 6.74 -4.34 10.50
CA MET A 52 6.11 -5.63 10.18
C MET A 52 6.71 -6.25 8.91
N LEU A 53 6.90 -5.47 7.84
CA LEU A 53 7.48 -5.96 6.59
C LEU A 53 8.95 -6.37 6.76
N CYS A 54 9.74 -5.59 7.49
CA CYS A 54 11.13 -5.92 7.80
C CYS A 54 11.24 -7.21 8.64
N ASN A 55 10.28 -7.48 9.53
CA ASN A 55 10.31 -8.64 10.41
C ASN A 55 9.67 -9.90 9.79
N SER A 56 8.65 -9.72 8.96
CA SER A 56 7.82 -10.82 8.45
C SER A 56 8.24 -11.31 7.07
N THR A 57 9.03 -10.55 6.29
CA THR A 57 9.39 -10.96 4.93
C THR A 57 10.83 -10.59 4.56
N PRO A 58 11.80 -11.51 4.71
CA PRO A 58 13.11 -11.37 4.07
C PRO A 58 13.04 -11.52 2.53
N LEU A 59 11.85 -11.80 1.96
CA LEU A 59 11.63 -11.99 0.53
C LEU A 59 11.36 -10.69 -0.26
N LEU A 60 10.87 -9.64 0.39
CA LEU A 60 10.56 -8.40 -0.32
C LEU A 60 11.82 -7.54 -0.40
N SER A 61 12.30 -7.28 -1.62
CA SER A 61 13.38 -6.32 -1.88
C SER A 61 13.02 -4.94 -1.31
N GLY A 62 14.01 -4.12 -0.98
CA GLY A 62 13.79 -2.75 -0.49
C GLY A 62 12.89 -1.94 -1.43
N SER A 63 13.01 -2.16 -2.74
CA SER A 63 12.14 -1.59 -3.77
C SER A 63 10.68 -2.01 -3.66
N GLY A 64 10.40 -3.23 -3.18
CA GLY A 64 9.03 -3.71 -3.00
C GLY A 64 8.35 -3.08 -1.79
N VAL A 65 9.11 -2.84 -0.71
CA VAL A 65 8.62 -2.08 0.44
C VAL A 65 8.28 -0.65 0.01
N ASP A 66 9.16 -0.02 -0.78
CA ASP A 66 8.96 1.35 -1.28
C ASP A 66 7.71 1.47 -2.18
N LEU A 67 7.51 0.51 -3.08
CA LEU A 67 6.30 0.44 -3.89
C LEU A 67 5.05 0.29 -3.01
N LEU A 68 5.10 -0.60 -2.02
CA LEU A 68 3.97 -0.86 -1.14
C LEU A 68 3.60 0.38 -0.29
N LEU A 69 4.59 1.11 0.20
CA LEU A 69 4.39 2.39 0.89
C LEU A 69 3.78 3.44 -0.03
N SER A 70 4.22 3.50 -1.29
CA SER A 70 3.72 4.43 -2.30
C SER A 70 2.26 4.13 -2.70
N LEU A 71 1.87 2.84 -2.72
CA LEU A 71 0.49 2.40 -2.95
C LEU A 71 -0.44 2.72 -1.77
N LEU A 72 0.08 2.58 -0.54
CA LEU A 72 -0.63 2.87 0.70
C LEU A 72 -0.44 4.33 1.17
N ALA A 73 -0.11 5.25 0.27
CA ALA A 73 -0.01 6.68 0.59
C ALA A 73 -1.36 7.25 1.02
N LEU A 74 -1.37 7.89 2.19
CA LEU A 74 -2.58 8.45 2.82
C LEU A 74 -3.21 9.58 2.00
N ASP A 75 -2.39 10.47 1.44
CA ASP A 75 -2.87 11.52 0.56
C ASP A 75 -3.10 10.93 -0.84
N PRO A 76 -4.35 10.92 -1.35
CA PRO A 76 -4.65 10.40 -2.68
C PRO A 76 -3.95 11.16 -3.81
N ASN A 77 -3.51 12.42 -3.59
CA ASN A 77 -2.75 13.19 -4.59
C ASN A 77 -1.28 12.80 -4.64
N HIS A 78 -0.74 12.26 -3.55
CA HIS A 78 0.63 11.77 -3.47
C HIS A 78 0.73 10.24 -3.65
N ARG A 79 -0.41 9.57 -3.84
CA ARG A 79 -0.47 8.13 -4.10
C ARG A 79 -0.03 7.82 -5.51
N ILE A 80 0.85 6.82 -5.63
CA ILE A 80 1.38 6.38 -6.92
C ILE A 80 0.25 5.94 -7.84
N THR A 81 0.30 6.37 -9.10
CA THR A 81 -0.66 5.95 -10.12
C THR A 81 -0.29 4.58 -10.70
N ALA A 82 -1.23 3.90 -11.37
CA ALA A 82 -0.96 2.61 -12.02
C ALA A 82 0.22 2.69 -13.00
N ASN A 83 0.30 3.78 -13.77
CA ASN A 83 1.38 3.97 -14.74
C ASN A 83 2.75 4.20 -14.08
N GLU A 84 2.79 4.88 -12.94
CA GLU A 84 4.03 5.06 -12.17
C GLU A 84 4.42 3.78 -11.44
N ALA A 85 3.44 3.06 -10.88
CA ALA A 85 3.66 1.78 -10.23
C ALA A 85 4.28 0.76 -11.19
N LEU A 86 3.79 0.65 -12.42
CA LEU A 86 4.36 -0.24 -13.44
C LEU A 86 5.79 0.12 -13.84
N ARG A 87 6.22 1.36 -13.60
CA ARG A 87 7.59 1.84 -13.88
C ARG A 87 8.48 1.78 -12.65
N HIS A 88 7.97 1.29 -11.52
CA HIS A 88 8.69 1.21 -10.28
C HIS A 88 9.85 0.22 -10.38
N PRO A 89 11.02 0.50 -9.77
CA PRO A 89 12.17 -0.40 -9.76
C PRO A 89 11.84 -1.83 -9.35
N TRP A 90 10.85 -2.03 -8.47
CA TRP A 90 10.39 -3.36 -8.07
C TRP A 90 9.94 -4.25 -9.24
N PHE A 91 9.29 -3.68 -10.27
CA PHE A 91 8.92 -4.42 -11.47
C PHE A 91 10.08 -4.59 -12.47
N LEU A 92 11.17 -3.84 -12.28
CA LEU A 92 12.40 -3.94 -13.09
C LEU A 92 13.43 -4.91 -12.49
N GLU A 93 13.28 -5.26 -11.21
CA GLU A 93 14.07 -6.28 -10.50
C GLU A 93 13.56 -7.71 -10.74
N LEU A 94 12.44 -7.87 -11.45
CA LEU A 94 11.81 -9.14 -11.85
C LEU A 94 12.41 -9.67 -13.17
#